data_AF-F2IHF9-F1
#
_entry.id   AF-F2IHF9-F1
#
_cell.length_a   1.000
_cell.length_b   1.000
_cell.length_c   1.000
_cell.angle_alpha   90.00
_cell.angle_beta   90.00
_cell.angle_gamma   90.00
#
_symmetry.space_group_name_H-M   'P 1'
#
loop_
_entity.id
_entity.type
_entity.pdbx_description
1 polymer ?
#
loop_
_entity_poly.entity_id
_entity_poly.type
_entity_poly.pdbx_seq_one_letter_code
_entity_poly.pdbx_strand_id
1 'polypeptide(L)'
;MIDYIFYRISNYYISKKEASFGYSVAFVCFVYISFLFFVINLINLYFEGIFSKESLVFNAYQLKWMYGITCILIVGFNLVRYGSKKRRTQIFDQYKDSRKNRFIKTWQIFVFPIIVFAFSIALMKMLK
;
A
#
# COMPACT_ATOMS: atom_id res chain seq x y z
N MET A 1 10.21 -5.94 1.75
CA MET A 1 8.91 -6.62 1.58
C MET A 1 8.15 -6.05 0.38
N ILE A 2 8.06 -4.73 0.24
CA ILE A 2 7.40 -4.08 -0.89
C ILE A 2 8.03 -4.41 -2.25
N ASP A 3 9.36 -4.45 -2.39
CA ASP A 3 10.00 -4.87 -3.65
C ASP A 3 9.60 -6.29 -4.07
N TYR A 4 9.30 -7.18 -3.11
CA TYR A 4 8.79 -8.52 -3.40
C TYR A 4 7.31 -8.49 -3.86
N ILE A 5 6.48 -7.61 -3.29
CA ILE A 5 5.12 -7.37 -3.77
C ILE A 5 5.17 -6.87 -5.22
N PHE A 6 6.01 -5.87 -5.50
CA PHE A 6 6.23 -5.36 -6.85
C PHE A 6 6.63 -6.48 -7.81
N TYR A 7 7.62 -7.30 -7.45
CA TYR A 7 8.06 -8.46 -8.22
C TYR A 7 6.90 -9.42 -8.54
N ARG A 8 6.12 -9.81 -7.54
CA ARG A 8 5.05 -10.81 -7.70
C ARG A 8 3.90 -10.31 -8.57
N ILE A 9 3.51 -9.04 -8.40
CA ILE A 9 2.46 -8.44 -9.24
C ILE A 9 2.98 -8.23 -10.67
N SER A 10 4.23 -7.80 -10.83
CA SER A 10 4.84 -7.65 -12.15
C SER A 10 4.91 -8.99 -12.89
N ASN A 11 5.24 -10.06 -12.17
CA ASN A 11 5.29 -11.41 -12.72
C ASN A 11 3.88 -11.96 -13.03
N TYR A 12 2.87 -11.62 -12.22
CA TYR A 12 1.48 -11.99 -12.49
C TYR A 12 0.94 -11.34 -13.78
N TYR A 13 1.31 -10.08 -14.03
CA TYR A 13 0.91 -9.36 -15.24
C TYR A 13 1.93 -9.45 -16.39
N ILE A 14 2.94 -10.33 -16.30
CA ILE A 14 4.03 -10.38 -17.29
C ILE A 14 3.55 -10.71 -18.70
N SER A 15 2.44 -11.45 -18.82
CA SER A 15 1.77 -11.74 -20.10
C SER A 15 1.15 -10.50 -20.76
N LYS A 16 0.93 -9.41 -20.00
CA LYS A 16 0.34 -8.16 -20.47
C LYS A 16 1.39 -7.08 -20.80
N LYS A 17 2.63 -7.48 -21.08
CA LYS A 17 3.85 -6.73 -21.51
C LYS A 17 3.94 -5.24 -21.14
N GLU A 18 3.09 -4.37 -21.69
CA GLU A 18 3.13 -2.91 -21.47
C GLU A 18 2.42 -2.46 -20.19
N ALA A 19 1.34 -3.14 -19.79
CA ALA A 19 0.55 -2.72 -18.64
C ALA A 19 1.08 -3.25 -17.30
N SER A 20 2.00 -4.23 -17.34
CA SER A 20 2.56 -4.89 -16.14
C SER A 20 3.19 -3.89 -15.16
N PHE A 21 3.93 -2.90 -15.67
CA PHE A 21 4.58 -1.90 -14.84
C PHE A 21 3.56 -1.01 -14.10
N GLY A 22 2.64 -0.39 -14.84
CA GLY A 22 1.64 0.52 -14.27
C GLY A 22 0.77 -0.17 -13.23
N TYR A 23 0.26 -1.37 -13.52
CA TYR A 23 -0.52 -2.15 -12.56
C TYR A 23 0.27 -2.52 -11.32
N SER A 24 1.55 -2.85 -11.45
CA SER A 24 2.39 -3.22 -10.31
C SER A 24 2.68 -2.04 -9.40
N VAL A 25 2.96 -0.87 -9.96
CA VAL A 25 3.14 0.37 -9.19
C VAL A 25 1.84 0.76 -8.50
N ALA A 26 0.72 0.76 -9.24
CA ALA A 26 -0.59 1.08 -8.68
C ALA A 26 -0.96 0.14 -7.53
N PHE A 27 -0.73 -1.17 -7.69
CA PHE A 27 -0.98 -2.14 -6.64
C PHE A 27 -0.11 -1.90 -5.41
N VAL A 28 1.19 -1.66 -5.58
CA VAL A 28 2.10 -1.33 -4.47
C VAL A 28 1.62 -0.07 -3.74
N CYS A 29 1.19 0.96 -4.47
CA CYS A 29 0.63 2.17 -3.88
C CYS A 29 -0.64 1.86 -3.08
N PHE A 30 -1.53 1.02 -3.61
CA PHE A 30 -2.71 0.56 -2.89
C PHE A 30 -2.37 -0.16 -1.58
N VAL A 31 -1.34 -1.01 -1.57
CA VAL A 31 -0.85 -1.65 -0.34
C VAL A 31 -0.38 -0.60 0.68
N TYR A 32 0.43 0.37 0.26
CA TYR A 32 0.89 1.45 1.13
C TYR A 32 -0.26 2.26 1.72
N ILE A 33 -1.22 2.66 0.88
CA ILE A 33 -2.39 3.45 1.26
C ILE A 33 -3.26 2.67 2.28
N SER A 34 -3.45 1.36 2.05
CA SER A 34 -4.21 0.49 2.96
C SER A 34 -3.54 0.39 4.34
N PHE A 35 -2.22 0.23 4.37
CA PHE A 35 -1.46 0.22 5.63
C PHE A 35 -1.45 1.57 6.34
N LEU A 36 -1.26 2.66 5.60
CA LEU A 36 -1.29 4.01 6.15
C LEU A 36 -2.65 4.29 6.81
N PHE A 37 -3.74 3.92 6.12
CA PHE A 37 -5.08 4.05 6.64
C PHE A 37 -5.28 3.23 7.92
N PHE A 38 -4.76 2.00 7.97
CA PHE A 38 -4.79 1.17 9.18
C PHE A 38 -4.05 1.81 10.35
N VAL A 39 -2.82 2.29 10.14
CA VAL A 39 -2.01 2.94 11.19
C VAL A 39 -2.69 4.19 11.72
N ILE A 40 -3.27 5.02 10.85
CA ILE A 40 -4.01 6.22 11.26
C ILE A 40 -5.20 5.86 12.16
N ASN A 41 -5.95 4.80 11.82
CA ASN A 41 -7.08 4.35 12.63
C ASN A 41 -6.61 3.79 14.00
N LEU A 42 -5.49 3.06 14.04
CA LEU A 42 -4.90 2.61 15.31
C LEU A 42 -4.48 3.78 16.20
N ILE A 43 -3.82 4.78 15.63
CA ILE A 43 -3.43 6.00 16.35
C ILE A 43 -4.68 6.71 16.89
N ASN A 44 -5.72 6.87 16.06
CA ASN A 44 -6.96 7.51 16.50
C ASN A 44 -7.63 6.73 17.65
N LEU A 45 -7.56 5.40 17.63
CA LEU A 45 -8.07 4.56 18.71
C LEU A 45 -7.23 4.69 19.99
N TYR A 46 -5.91 4.70 19.86
CA TYR A 46 -4.99 4.82 21.00
C TYR A 46 -5.16 6.13 21.77
N PHE A 47 -5.44 7.23 21.06
CA PHE A 47 -5.67 8.54 21.68
C PHE A 47 -7.15 8.87 21.92
N GLU A 48 -7.98 7.85 22.13
CA GLU A 48 -9.41 8.00 22.52
C GLU A 48 -10.22 8.92 21.60
N GLY A 49 -9.88 8.96 20.31
CA GLY A 49 -10.55 9.82 19.36
C GLY A 49 -10.11 11.28 19.44
N ILE A 50 -8.80 11.58 19.30
CA ILE A 50 -8.32 12.94 19.00
C ILE A 50 -9.11 13.58 17.84
N PHE A 51 -9.65 12.77 16.93
CA PHE A 51 -10.58 13.19 15.87
C PHE A 51 -12.06 13.17 16.29
N SER A 52 -12.38 13.51 17.54
CA SER A 52 -13.75 13.62 18.04
C SER A 52 -14.49 14.86 17.50
N LYS A 53 -15.82 14.83 17.58
CA LYS A 53 -16.78 15.61 16.76
C LYS A 53 -16.68 17.14 16.85
N GLU A 54 -16.07 17.70 17.88
CA GLU A 54 -16.19 19.14 18.16
C GLU A 54 -15.09 20.02 17.52
N SER A 55 -13.95 19.43 17.09
CA SER A 55 -12.87 20.13 16.36
C SER A 55 -12.80 19.77 14.86
N LEU A 56 -13.83 19.06 14.37
CA LEU A 56 -13.70 18.09 13.28
C LEU A 56 -13.55 18.74 11.89
N VAL A 57 -13.99 19.97 11.67
CA VAL A 57 -13.94 20.59 10.32
C VAL A 57 -12.52 21.00 9.93
N PHE A 58 -11.80 21.68 10.82
CA PHE A 58 -10.43 22.13 10.54
C PHE A 58 -9.44 20.95 10.59
N ASN A 59 -9.57 20.07 11.58
CA ASN A 59 -8.72 18.90 11.74
C ASN A 59 -8.97 17.84 10.65
N ALA A 60 -10.22 17.60 10.22
CA ALA A 60 -10.46 16.65 9.13
C ALA A 60 -9.99 17.19 7.77
N TYR A 61 -10.04 18.50 7.55
CA TYR A 61 -9.50 19.10 6.32
C TYR A 61 -7.98 18.97 6.28
N GLN A 62 -7.28 19.31 7.37
CA GLN A 62 -5.84 19.13 7.50
C GLN A 62 -5.41 17.67 7.31
N LEU A 63 -6.12 16.71 7.93
CA LEU A 63 -5.82 15.30 7.73
C LEU A 63 -6.05 14.82 6.30
N LYS A 64 -7.12 15.27 5.64
CA LYS A 64 -7.38 14.94 4.23
C LYS A 64 -6.25 15.45 3.34
N TRP A 65 -5.76 16.67 3.57
CA TRP A 65 -4.62 17.23 2.84
C TRP A 65 -3.32 16.50 3.13
N MET A 66 -3.00 16.25 4.40
CA MET A 66 -1.81 15.48 4.77
C MET A 66 -1.83 14.07 4.17
N TYR A 67 -2.99 13.41 4.19
CA TYR A 67 -3.18 12.10 3.57
C TYR A 67 -3.02 12.16 2.05
N GLY A 68 -3.62 13.16 1.40
CA GLY A 68 -3.50 13.38 -0.05
C GLY A 68 -2.06 13.62 -0.49
N ILE A 69 -1.35 14.52 0.20
CA ILE A 69 0.08 14.81 -0.04
C ILE A 69 0.91 13.53 0.16
N THR A 70 0.67 12.79 1.24
CA THR A 70 1.38 11.53 1.51
C THR A 70 1.13 10.50 0.40
N CYS A 71 -0.10 10.38 -0.10
CA CYS A 71 -0.41 9.51 -1.23
C CYS A 71 0.33 9.92 -2.51
N ILE A 72 0.38 11.22 -2.82
CA ILE A 72 1.12 11.75 -3.98
C ILE A 72 2.62 11.42 -3.85
N LEU A 73 3.20 11.63 -2.67
CA LEU A 73 4.60 11.31 -2.39
C LEU A 73 4.89 9.81 -2.54
N ILE A 74 4.00 8.94 -2.05
CA ILE A 74 4.10 7.49 -2.22
C ILE A 74 4.08 7.11 -3.71
N VAL A 75 3.15 7.67 -4.48
CA VAL A 75 3.05 7.38 -5.92
C VAL A 75 4.32 7.85 -6.65
N GLY A 76 4.73 9.10 -6.44
CA GLY A 76 5.93 9.66 -7.06
C GLY A 76 7.18 8.86 -6.71
N PHE A 77 7.37 8.51 -5.43
CA PHE A 77 8.49 7.69 -4.98
C PHE A 77 8.52 6.31 -5.65
N ASN A 78 7.38 5.61 -5.73
CA ASN A 78 7.33 4.28 -6.34
C ASN A 78 7.53 4.33 -7.86
N LEU A 79 7.01 5.36 -8.53
CA LEU A 79 7.26 5.59 -9.97
C LEU A 79 8.75 5.79 -10.24
N VAL A 80 9.43 6.63 -9.45
CA VAL A 80 10.88 6.86 -9.59
C VAL A 80 11.67 5.60 -9.27
N ARG A 81 11.37 4.94 -8.15
CA ARG A 81 12.07 3.73 -7.69
C ARG A 81 12.01 2.60 -8.70
N TYR A 82 10.83 2.33 -9.26
CA TYR A 82 10.61 1.20 -10.18
C TYR A 82 10.70 1.59 -11.66
N GLY A 83 10.79 2.89 -11.98
CA GLY A 83 10.89 3.38 -13.36
C GLY A 83 12.16 2.93 -14.07
N SER A 84 13.26 2.75 -13.34
CA SER A 84 14.52 2.25 -13.90
C SER A 84 14.45 0.76 -14.26
N LYS A 85 14.69 0.44 -15.54
CA LYS A 85 14.77 -0.95 -16.04
C LYS A 85 15.83 -1.76 -15.28
N LYS A 86 17.00 -1.16 -15.01
CA LYS A 86 18.09 -1.79 -14.23
C LYS A 86 17.60 -2.22 -12.85
N ARG A 87 16.85 -1.35 -12.16
CA ARG A 87 16.30 -1.67 -10.83
C ARG A 87 15.28 -2.79 -10.90
N ARG A 88 14.42 -2.81 -11.91
CA ARG A 88 13.45 -3.91 -12.10
C ARG A 88 14.17 -5.24 -12.32
N THR A 89 15.15 -5.30 -13.21
CA THR A 89 15.92 -6.53 -13.46
C THR A 89 16.59 -7.04 -12.17
N GLN A 90 17.24 -6.16 -11.41
CA GLN A 90 17.84 -6.52 -10.11
C GLN A 90 16.81 -7.13 -9.13
N ILE A 91 15.60 -6.56 -9.05
CA ILE A 91 14.53 -7.08 -8.20
C ILE A 91 14.08 -8.47 -8.67
N PHE A 92 13.94 -8.68 -9.98
CA PHE A 92 13.54 -9.97 -10.54
C PHE A 92 14.59 -11.05 -10.25
N ASP A 93 15.86 -10.75 -10.47
CA ASP A 93 16.96 -11.67 -10.20
C ASP A 93 17.07 -11.99 -8.71
N GLN A 94 16.87 -10.99 -7.84
CA GLN A 94 16.90 -11.16 -6.40
C GLN A 94 15.83 -12.14 -5.88
N TYR A 95 14.62 -12.12 -6.48
CA TYR A 95 13.48 -12.86 -5.92
C TYR A 95 13.10 -14.14 -6.66
N LYS A 96 13.56 -14.34 -7.90
CA LYS A 96 13.23 -15.51 -8.74
C LYS A 96 13.36 -16.84 -7.99
N ASP A 97 14.49 -17.07 -7.32
CA ASP A 97 14.78 -18.34 -6.63
C ASP A 97 14.76 -18.23 -5.10
N SER A 98 14.32 -17.08 -4.59
CA SER A 98 14.30 -16.79 -3.17
C SER A 98 13.33 -17.70 -2.39
N ARG A 99 13.65 -18.00 -1.13
CA ARG A 99 12.73 -18.74 -0.23
C ARG A 99 11.36 -18.07 -0.14
N LYS A 100 11.31 -16.73 -0.11
CA LYS A 100 10.06 -15.95 -0.08
C LYS A 100 9.13 -16.30 -1.25
N ASN A 101 9.70 -16.53 -2.44
CA ASN A 101 8.95 -16.92 -3.63
C ASN A 101 8.25 -18.29 -3.50
N ARG A 102 8.84 -19.20 -2.70
CA ARG A 102 8.30 -20.55 -2.46
C ARG A 102 7.15 -20.52 -1.46
N PHE A 103 7.33 -19.77 -0.37
CA PHE A 103 6.37 -19.69 0.74
C PHE A 103 5.20 -18.76 0.46
N ILE A 104 5.46 -17.55 -0.04
CA ILE A 104 4.40 -16.54 -0.21
C ILE A 104 3.73 -16.74 -1.57
N LYS A 105 2.44 -17.07 -1.55
CA LYS A 105 1.62 -17.26 -2.75
C LYS A 105 1.06 -15.92 -3.22
N THR A 106 0.80 -15.79 -4.52
CA THR A 106 0.37 -14.50 -5.11
C THR A 106 -1.00 -14.09 -4.58
N TRP A 107 -1.90 -15.04 -4.34
CA TRP A 107 -3.21 -14.76 -3.75
C TRP A 107 -3.10 -14.11 -2.36
N GLN A 108 -2.09 -14.46 -1.55
CA GLN A 108 -1.89 -13.84 -0.24
C GLN A 108 -1.57 -12.35 -0.36
N ILE A 109 -0.84 -11.97 -1.41
CA ILE A 109 -0.50 -10.57 -1.70
C ILE A 109 -1.75 -9.77 -2.11
N PHE A 110 -2.70 -10.40 -2.80
CA PHE A 110 -3.98 -9.78 -3.17
C PHE A 110 -4.96 -9.67 -1.99
N VAL A 111 -5.05 -10.71 -1.18
CA VAL A 111 -6.01 -10.79 -0.07
C VAL A 111 -5.61 -9.90 1.11
N PHE A 112 -4.32 -9.83 1.42
CA PHE A 112 -3.86 -9.17 2.63
C PHE A 112 -4.20 -7.67 2.72
N PRO A 113 -4.00 -6.84 1.68
CA PRO A 113 -4.41 -5.43 1.71
C PRO A 113 -5.92 -5.25 1.91
N ILE A 114 -6.74 -6.15 1.34
CA ILE A 114 -8.20 -6.13 1.50
C ILE A 114 -8.58 -6.41 2.96
N ILE A 115 -7.96 -7.40 3.59
CA ILE A 115 -8.16 -7.70 5.02
C ILE A 115 -7.77 -6.50 5.88
N VAL A 116 -6.60 -5.92 5.65
CA VAL A 116 -6.11 -4.74 6.39
C VAL A 116 -7.09 -3.57 6.25
N PHE A 117 -7.57 -3.32 5.03
CA PHE A 117 -8.54 -2.25 4.77
C PHE A 117 -9.90 -2.51 5.45
N ALA A 118 -10.44 -3.72 5.33
CA ALA A 118 -11.70 -4.11 5.98
C ALA A 118 -11.61 -4.02 7.51
N PHE A 119 -10.48 -4.46 8.09
CA PHE A 119 -10.23 -4.36 9.51
C PHE A 119 -10.12 -2.89 9.97
N SER A 120 -9.51 -2.02 9.16
CA SER A 120 -9.46 -0.57 9.42
C SER A 120 -10.86 0.05 9.49
N ILE A 121 -11.76 -0.34 8.58
CA ILE A 121 -13.17 0.10 8.59
C ILE A 121 -13.89 -0.40 9.86
N ALA A 122 -13.67 -1.64 10.25
CA ALA A 122 -14.26 -2.21 11.46
C ALA A 122 -13.81 -1.44 12.71
N LEU A 123 -12.52 -1.13 12.85
CA LEU A 123 -11.99 -0.31 13.95
C LEU A 123 -12.64 1.07 13.99
N MET A 124 -12.81 1.72 12.83
CA MET A 124 -13.47 3.03 12.77
C MET A 124 -14.92 2.99 13.24
N LYS A 125 -15.63 1.87 13.05
CA LYS A 125 -17.00 1.70 13.55
C LYS A 125 -17.05 1.49 15.07
N MET A 126 -16.02 0.91 15.67
CA MET A 126 -15.94 0.71 17.14
C MET A 126 -15.67 2.02 17.90
N LEU A 127 -15.17 3.04 17.21
CA LEU A 127 -14.93 4.38 17.75
C LEU A 127 -16.16 5.31 17.71
N LYS A 128 -17.29 4.83 17.19
CA LYS A 128 -18.57 5.56 17.20
C LYS A 128 -19.42 5.17 18.39
#